data_AF-A0A5C3PFW3-F1
#
_entry.id   AF-A0A5C3PFW3-F1
#
_cell.length_a   1.000
_cell.length_b   1.000
_cell.length_c   1.000
_cell.angle_alpha   90.00
_cell.angle_beta   90.00
_cell.angle_gamma   90.00
#
_symmetry.space_group_name_H-M   'P 1'
#
loop_
_entity.id
_entity.type
_entity.pdbx_description
1 polymer ?
#
loop_
_entity_poly.entity_id
_entity_poly.type
_entity_poly.pdbx_seq_one_letter_code
_entity_poly.pdbx_strand_id
1 'polypeptide(L)'
;LLYRHDGPVTSLAFSPRGTLLLSASEDSTLRVLARSSPPLRAPVVLRGHCDKVHAACFSPDDRYIASASEDQTVRVWKVKDWSCVATFAEHEAAVTHVVFCPSGGAVWSAARDGRVRRHAFAPYIREE
;
A
#
# COMPACT_ATOMS: atom_id res chain seq x y z
N LEU A 1 16.58 16.44 1.88
CA LEU A 1 16.19 15.02 2.00
C LEU A 1 15.12 14.91 3.09
N LEU A 2 13.92 14.42 2.79
CA LEU A 2 12.82 14.30 3.77
C LEU A 2 12.98 13.06 4.67
N TYR A 3 13.35 11.94 4.06
CA TYR A 3 13.75 10.69 4.73
C TYR A 3 14.45 9.80 3.69
N ARG A 4 15.00 8.66 4.13
CA ARG A 4 15.70 7.68 3.28
C ARG A 4 15.10 6.29 3.47
N HIS A 5 14.93 5.56 2.39
CA HIS A 5 14.81 4.10 2.41
C HIS A 5 16.21 3.47 2.40
N ASP A 6 16.29 2.20 2.80
CA ASP A 6 17.55 1.43 2.78
C ASP A 6 17.74 0.65 1.46
N GLY A 7 16.79 0.78 0.54
CA GLY A 7 16.83 0.25 -0.82
C GLY A 7 16.17 1.20 -1.82
N PRO A 8 16.19 0.88 -3.12
CA PRO A 8 15.51 1.66 -4.15
C PRO A 8 14.06 1.95 -3.80
N VAL A 9 13.62 3.19 -4.05
CA VAL A 9 12.20 3.58 -3.95
C VAL A 9 11.54 3.20 -5.27
N THR A 10 10.55 2.32 -5.20
CA THR A 10 9.89 1.72 -6.37
C THR A 10 8.61 2.47 -6.76
N SER A 11 7.96 3.12 -5.79
CA SER A 11 6.67 3.79 -6.00
C SER A 11 6.47 4.97 -5.06
N LEU A 12 5.71 5.97 -5.53
CA LEU A 12 5.26 7.13 -4.77
C LEU A 12 3.78 7.40 -5.06
N ALA A 13 3.03 7.77 -4.03
CA ALA A 13 1.64 8.17 -4.16
C ALA A 13 1.27 9.27 -3.15
N PHE A 14 0.47 10.25 -3.58
CA PHE A 14 -0.23 11.13 -2.65
C PHE A 14 -1.58 10.51 -2.27
N SER A 15 -1.99 10.73 -1.02
CA SER A 15 -3.39 10.53 -0.61
C SER A 15 -4.30 11.42 -1.47
N PRO A 16 -5.50 10.99 -1.89
CA PRO A 16 -6.51 11.86 -2.52
C PRO A 16 -6.65 13.28 -1.97
N ARG A 17 -6.67 13.49 -0.64
CA ARG A 17 -6.71 14.86 -0.06
C ARG A 17 -5.38 15.62 -0.06
N GLY A 18 -4.30 15.00 -0.55
CA GLY A 18 -2.95 15.57 -0.58
C GLY A 18 -2.33 15.79 0.80
N THR A 19 -2.78 15.09 1.84
CA THR A 19 -2.29 15.28 3.22
C THR A 19 -1.13 14.35 3.55
N LEU A 20 -1.05 13.19 2.91
CA LEU A 20 -0.02 12.18 3.12
C LEU A 20 0.73 11.87 1.82
N LEU A 21 2.03 11.65 1.94
CA LEU A 21 2.89 11.06 0.92
C LEU A 21 3.23 9.63 1.33
N LEU A 22 3.03 8.69 0.42
CA LEU A 22 3.37 7.28 0.56
C LEU A 22 4.54 6.95 -0.38
N SER A 23 5.51 6.20 0.13
CA SER A 23 6.57 5.58 -0.66
C SER A 23 6.63 4.08 -0.40
N ALA A 24 6.94 3.31 -1.45
CA ALA A 24 7.24 1.89 -1.40
C ALA A 24 8.69 1.65 -1.81
N SER A 25 9.31 0.58 -1.30
CA SER A 25 10.72 0.31 -1.56
C SER A 25 11.06 -1.17 -1.59
N GLU A 26 12.16 -1.47 -2.26
CA GLU A 26 12.84 -2.76 -2.20
C GLU A 26 13.36 -3.11 -0.80
N ASP A 27 13.42 -2.17 0.15
CA ASP A 27 13.74 -2.46 1.56
C ASP A 27 12.61 -3.18 2.33
N SER A 28 11.60 -3.69 1.61
CA SER A 28 10.43 -4.40 2.14
C SER A 28 9.51 -3.53 3.01
N THR A 29 9.68 -2.20 3.00
CA THR A 29 8.85 -1.28 3.78
C THR A 29 8.07 -0.30 2.90
N LEU A 30 6.96 0.16 3.48
CA LEU A 30 6.30 1.38 3.03
C LEU A 30 6.59 2.48 4.03
N ARG A 31 6.69 3.73 3.57
CA ARG A 31 6.81 4.88 4.46
C ARG A 31 5.75 5.90 4.16
N VAL A 32 5.20 6.49 5.21
CA VAL A 32 4.16 7.51 5.12
C VAL A 32 4.60 8.77 5.85
N LEU A 33 4.52 9.91 5.19
CA LEU A 33 4.85 11.22 5.75
C LEU A 33 3.69 12.19 5.54
N ALA A 34 3.28 12.89 6.59
CA ALA A 34 2.31 13.96 6.43
C ALA A 34 2.95 15.20 5.82
N ARG A 35 2.33 15.78 4.79
CA ARG A 35 2.85 16.89 3.98
C ARG A 35 3.22 18.13 4.81
N SER A 36 2.44 18.40 5.85
CA SER A 36 2.64 19.56 6.74
C SER A 36 3.50 19.23 7.96
N SER A 37 4.18 18.10 7.98
CA SER A 37 5.06 17.76 9.11
C SER A 37 6.29 18.67 9.13
N PRO A 38 6.73 19.11 10.31
CA PRO A 38 8.04 19.73 10.45
C PRO A 38 9.13 18.83 9.84
N PRO A 39 10.21 19.40 9.29
CA PRO A 39 11.27 18.64 8.62
C PRO A 39 11.96 17.59 9.50
N LEU A 40 11.74 17.60 10.82
CA LEU A 40 12.32 16.65 11.77
C LEU A 40 11.41 15.45 12.10
N ARG A 41 10.16 15.41 11.62
CA ARG A 41 9.27 14.29 11.93
C ARG A 41 9.63 13.07 11.07
N ALA A 42 10.00 11.99 11.73
CA ALA A 42 10.24 10.71 11.06
C ALA A 42 8.96 10.20 10.36
N PRO A 43 9.09 9.55 9.19
CA PRO A 43 7.95 8.91 8.54
C PRO A 43 7.46 7.72 9.38
N VAL A 44 6.17 7.42 9.27
CA VAL A 44 5.63 6.15 9.75
C VAL A 44 6.16 5.05 8.83
N VAL A 45 6.68 3.97 9.41
CA VAL A 45 7.22 2.83 8.67
C VAL A 45 6.24 1.66 8.81
N LEU A 46 5.67 1.21 7.70
CA LEU A 46 4.82 0.01 7.66
C LEU A 46 5.70 -1.19 7.34
N ARG A 47 5.77 -2.12 8.30
CA ARG A 47 6.53 -3.36 8.21
C ARG A 47 5.57 -4.54 8.14
N GLY A 48 5.89 -5.54 7.32
CA GLY A 48 5.10 -6.76 7.23
C GLY A 48 5.32 -7.53 5.93
N HIS A 49 5.67 -6.85 4.84
CA HIS A 49 6.18 -7.53 3.65
C HIS A 49 7.53 -8.17 3.96
N CYS A 50 7.76 -9.39 3.45
CA CYS A 50 9.02 -10.12 3.65
C CYS A 50 9.96 -10.03 2.44
N ASP A 51 9.56 -9.30 1.41
CA ASP A 51 10.35 -9.02 0.21
C ASP A 51 9.98 -7.64 -0.35
N LYS A 52 10.65 -7.23 -1.43
CA LYS A 52 10.53 -5.93 -2.10
C LYS A 52 9.08 -5.53 -2.31
N VAL A 53 8.76 -4.27 -2.05
CA VAL A 53 7.44 -3.71 -2.36
C VAL A 53 7.54 -3.02 -3.71
N HIS A 54 6.70 -3.43 -4.66
CA HIS A 54 6.75 -2.92 -6.04
C HIS A 54 5.85 -1.71 -6.26
N ALA A 55 4.66 -1.74 -5.66
CA ALA A 55 3.67 -0.70 -5.83
C ALA A 55 2.85 -0.50 -4.56
N ALA A 56 2.38 0.72 -4.35
CA ALA A 56 1.42 1.01 -3.31
C ALA A 56 0.52 2.20 -3.70
N CYS A 57 -0.71 2.22 -3.19
CA CYS A 57 -1.67 3.29 -3.45
C CYS A 57 -2.58 3.53 -2.25
N PHE A 58 -3.16 4.74 -2.18
CA PHE A 58 -4.22 5.06 -1.24
C PHE A 58 -5.59 4.64 -1.77
N SER A 59 -6.50 4.31 -0.86
CA SER A 59 -7.92 4.22 -1.18
C SER A 59 -8.51 5.61 -1.47
N PRO A 60 -9.62 5.69 -2.25
CA PRO A 60 -10.24 6.98 -2.62
C PRO A 60 -10.69 7.86 -1.44
N ASP A 61 -10.86 7.28 -0.25
CA ASP A 61 -11.31 7.95 0.98
C ASP A 61 -10.19 8.26 1.98
N ASP A 62 -8.92 8.05 1.61
CA ASP A 62 -7.73 8.17 2.48
C ASP A 62 -7.71 7.26 3.71
N ARG A 63 -8.62 6.29 3.85
CA ARG A 63 -8.68 5.44 5.05
C ARG A 63 -7.75 4.24 5.00
N TYR A 64 -7.35 3.83 3.80
CA TYR A 64 -6.56 2.62 3.59
C TYR A 64 -5.42 2.84 2.59
N ILE A 65 -4.41 1.99 2.69
CA ILE A 65 -3.31 1.85 1.73
C ILE A 65 -3.30 0.40 1.27
N ALA A 66 -3.09 0.16 -0.01
CA ALA A 66 -2.83 -1.17 -0.55
C ALA A 66 -1.39 -1.23 -1.07
N SER A 67 -0.73 -2.37 -0.89
CA SER A 67 0.63 -2.61 -1.35
C SER A 67 0.76 -3.96 -2.02
N ALA A 68 1.59 -4.03 -3.07
CA ALA A 68 1.94 -5.21 -3.84
C ALA A 68 3.44 -5.49 -3.72
N SER A 69 3.81 -6.75 -3.54
CA SER A 69 5.19 -7.13 -3.22
C SER A 69 5.66 -8.37 -4.00
N GLU A 70 6.98 -8.48 -4.11
CA GLU A 70 7.69 -9.70 -4.55
C GLU A 70 7.35 -10.91 -3.67
N ASP A 71 6.91 -10.70 -2.42
CA ASP A 71 6.46 -11.76 -1.51
C ASP A 71 5.13 -12.44 -1.90
N GLN A 72 4.63 -12.14 -3.11
CA GLN A 72 3.42 -12.70 -3.71
C GLN A 72 2.12 -12.27 -3.00
N THR A 73 2.22 -11.30 -2.08
CA THR A 73 1.05 -10.81 -1.35
C THR A 73 0.62 -9.42 -1.75
N VAL A 74 -0.69 -9.18 -1.60
CA VAL A 74 -1.28 -7.85 -1.50
C VAL A 74 -1.62 -7.59 -0.04
N ARG A 75 -1.15 -6.49 0.54
CA ARG A 75 -1.51 -6.09 1.90
C ARG A 75 -2.35 -4.84 1.89
N VAL A 76 -3.30 -4.76 2.83
CA VAL A 76 -4.07 -3.55 3.08
C VAL A 76 -3.82 -3.05 4.49
N TRP A 77 -3.56 -1.75 4.59
CA TRP A 77 -3.18 -1.07 5.82
C TRP A 77 -4.20 0.00 6.15
N LYS A 78 -4.58 0.11 7.43
CA LYS A 78 -5.51 1.13 7.91
C LYS A 78 -4.74 2.37 8.34
N VAL A 79 -5.05 3.52 7.76
CA VAL A 79 -4.31 4.77 8.00
C VAL A 79 -4.46 5.29 9.43
N LYS A 80 -5.58 4.98 10.10
CA LYS A 80 -5.86 5.49 11.46
C LYS A 80 -4.83 5.02 12.50
N ASP A 81 -4.41 3.77 12.42
CA ASP A 81 -3.56 3.10 13.40
C ASP A 81 -2.36 2.40 12.76
N TRP A 82 -2.21 2.51 11.45
CA TRP A 82 -1.14 1.91 10.65
C TRP A 82 -1.07 0.39 10.72
N SER A 83 -2.16 -0.26 11.14
CA SER A 83 -2.25 -1.70 11.22
C SER A 83 -2.47 -2.34 9.84
N CYS A 84 -1.90 -3.53 9.63
CA CYS A 84 -2.26 -4.37 8.49
C CYS A 84 -3.58 -5.07 8.80
N VAL A 85 -4.62 -4.81 8.00
CA VAL A 85 -5.98 -5.31 8.22
C VAL A 85 -6.39 -6.41 7.25
N ALA A 86 -5.66 -6.59 6.15
CA ALA A 86 -5.84 -7.72 5.24
C ALA A 86 -4.52 -8.10 4.56
N THR A 87 -4.37 -9.39 4.27
CA THR A 87 -3.28 -9.93 3.45
C THR A 87 -3.88 -10.95 2.50
N PHE A 88 -3.72 -10.73 1.19
CA PHE A 88 -4.17 -11.64 0.14
C PHE A 88 -2.94 -12.33 -0.46
N ALA A 89 -2.86 -13.66 -0.33
CA ALA A 89 -1.71 -14.46 -0.73
C ALA A 89 -2.13 -15.52 -1.77
N GLU A 90 -2.83 -15.07 -2.82
CA GLU A 90 -3.37 -15.97 -3.85
C GLU A 90 -2.56 -15.98 -5.15
N HIS A 91 -1.65 -15.02 -5.33
CA HIS A 91 -0.75 -15.00 -6.47
C HIS A 91 0.36 -16.04 -6.28
N GLU A 92 0.80 -16.64 -7.39
CA GLU A 92 1.86 -17.67 -7.39
C GLU A 92 3.23 -17.09 -7.76
N ALA A 93 3.29 -15.77 -7.98
CA ALA A 93 4.49 -15.02 -8.30
C ALA A 93 4.36 -13.56 -7.83
N ALA A 94 5.45 -12.79 -7.98
CA ALA A 94 5.55 -11.40 -7.55
C ALA A 94 4.37 -10.53 -8.01
N VAL A 95 3.76 -9.83 -7.07
CA VAL A 95 2.70 -8.86 -7.37
C VAL A 95 3.35 -7.54 -7.74
N THR A 96 3.13 -7.10 -8.98
CA THR A 96 3.81 -5.94 -9.56
C THR A 96 3.02 -4.66 -9.40
N HIS A 97 1.68 -4.75 -9.40
CA HIS A 97 0.79 -3.59 -9.30
C HIS A 97 -0.39 -3.84 -8.39
N VAL A 98 -0.89 -2.78 -7.78
CA VAL A 98 -2.11 -2.77 -6.97
C VAL A 98 -2.87 -1.46 -7.12
N VAL A 99 -4.19 -1.54 -7.23
CA VAL A 99 -5.09 -0.37 -7.30
C VAL A 99 -6.35 -0.58 -6.48
N PHE A 100 -6.88 0.48 -5.87
CA PHE A 100 -8.25 0.47 -5.36
C PHE A 100 -9.25 0.73 -6.48
N CYS A 101 -10.40 0.07 -6.41
CA CYS A 101 -11.54 0.46 -7.23
C CYS A 101 -12.00 1.88 -6.84
N PRO A 102 -12.24 2.81 -7.79
CA PRO A 102 -12.64 4.19 -7.47
C PRO A 102 -13.93 4.30 -6.64
N SER A 103 -14.87 3.38 -6.82
CA SER A 103 -16.11 3.31 -6.02
C SER A 103 -15.90 2.69 -4.62
N GLY A 104 -14.69 2.23 -4.31
CA GLY A 104 -14.38 1.50 -3.08
C GLY A 104 -14.68 0.00 -3.16
N GLY A 105 -14.57 -0.68 -2.01
CA GLY A 105 -15.03 -2.07 -1.82
C GLY A 105 -14.17 -3.19 -2.45
N ALA A 106 -13.18 -2.89 -3.27
CA ALA A 106 -12.27 -3.88 -3.81
C ALA A 106 -10.86 -3.31 -4.07
N VAL A 107 -9.88 -4.20 -3.97
CA VAL A 107 -8.50 -3.99 -4.40
C VAL A 107 -8.24 -4.90 -5.60
N TRP A 108 -7.55 -4.41 -6.61
CA TRP A 108 -7.14 -5.19 -7.77
C TRP A 108 -5.62 -5.27 -7.80
N SER A 109 -5.10 -6.43 -8.20
CA SER A 109 -3.67 -6.63 -8.35
C SER A 109 -3.33 -7.32 -9.66
N ALA A 110 -2.13 -7.05 -10.15
CA ALA A 110 -1.52 -7.75 -11.27
C ALA A 110 -0.19 -8.34 -10.81
N ALA A 111 0.14 -9.55 -11.28
CA ALA A 111 1.35 -10.25 -10.88
C ALA A 111 2.07 -10.90 -12.07
N ARG A 112 3.32 -11.32 -11.83
CA ARG A 112 4.16 -12.02 -12.83
C ARG A 112 3.68 -13.43 -13.18
N ASP A 113 2.68 -13.95 -12.47
CA ASP A 113 1.97 -15.19 -12.82
C ASP A 113 1.01 -15.00 -14.01
N GLY A 114 0.96 -13.80 -14.59
CA GLY A 114 0.12 -13.45 -15.72
C GLY A 114 -1.35 -13.21 -15.34
N ARG A 115 -1.68 -13.18 -14.04
CA ARG A 115 -3.06 -13.04 -13.56
C ARG A 115 -3.30 -11.63 -13.02
N VAL A 116 -4.53 -11.16 -13.25
CA VAL A 116 -5.12 -10.04 -12.54
C VAL A 116 -6.15 -10.60 -11.56
N ARG A 117 -6.07 -10.21 -10.29
CA ARG A 117 -7.00 -10.66 -9.25
C ARG A 117 -7.77 -9.48 -8.68
N ARG A 118 -9.04 -9.74 -8.35
CA ARG A 118 -9.89 -8.84 -7.56
C ARG A 118 -9.97 -9.40 -6.15
N HIS A 119 -9.61 -8.59 -5.18
CA HIS A 119 -9.72 -8.86 -3.76
C HIS A 119 -10.89 -8.07 -3.21
N ALA A 120 -11.93 -8.77 -2.74
CA ALA A 120 -12.99 -8.11 -2.01
C ALA A 120 -12.39 -7.54 -0.71
N PHE A 121 -12.51 -6.23 -0.53
CA PHE A 121 -11.98 -5.55 0.65
C PHE A 121 -13.04 -4.57 1.12
N ALA A 122 -13.85 -5.03 2.08
CA ALA A 122 -15.08 -4.39 2.47
C ALA A 122 -15.03 -3.85 3.90
N PRO A 123 -14.54 -2.61 4.06
CA PRO A 123 -15.04 -1.69 5.07
C PRO A 123 -16.21 -0.83 4.54
N TYR A 124 -16.76 -1.19 3.38
CA TYR A 124 -17.80 -0.47 2.63
C TYR A 124 -19.09 -1.26 2.39
N ILE A 125 -19.07 -2.57 2.64
CA ILE A 125 -20.30 -3.34 2.68
C ILE A 125 -20.93 -3.01 4.03
N ARG A 126 -22.01 -2.25 4.02
CA ARG A 126 -22.95 -2.29 5.14
C ARG A 126 -23.42 -3.73 5.18
N GLU A 127 -23.11 -4.44 6.26
CA GLU A 127 -23.91 -5.60 6.63
C GLU A 127 -25.34 -5.06 6.78
N GLU A 128 -26.24 -5.55 5.93
CA GLU A 128 -27.69 -5.42 6.13
C GLU A 128 -28.13 -6.40 7.23
#